data_AF-A0A0A1WHU1-F1
#
_entry.id   AF-A0A0A1WHU1-F1
#
_cell.length_a   1.000
_cell.length_b   1.000
_cell.length_c   1.000
_cell.angle_alpha   90.00
_cell.angle_beta   90.00
_cell.angle_gamma   90.00
#
_symmetry.space_group_name_H-M   'P 1'
#
loop_
_entity.id
_entity.type
_entity.pdbx_description
1 polymer ?
#
loop_
_entity_poly.entity_id
_entity_poly.type
_entity_poly.pdbx_seq_one_letter_code
_entity_poly.pdbx_strand_id
1 'polypeptide(L)'
;MRLTIFLLILCVFEYAVSVDHTKFKTCEQSSFCRRCRNVKPNNSKFALLPGTLNIYADSVTAELQHKINKHVFTLKIEALEQDNTFRLLVDEKTPLKSRYRVTDALKSAPKPGSIKVQEGDAEFTITSGANKAVVISDPFRIDFYQNDVLTVSVNAKGLMTFEHLRTKPAANDAADEITDYGAWEEKFNAHHDSKPYGPEAVALDFSFPEADVLFGIPEHADTFALKSTAGTDPYRLYNTDVFEYILDSKMALYGSVPVLYGHGTQRTAAVYWQNAAETWVDI
;
A
#
# COMPACT_ATOMS: atom_id res chain seq x y z
N MET A 1 -54.64 14.59 18.31
CA MET A 1 -53.71 15.33 17.43
C MET A 1 -52.39 15.66 18.12
N ARG A 2 -52.36 16.38 19.27
CA ARG A 2 -51.10 16.68 19.98
C ARG A 2 -50.36 15.46 20.54
N LEU A 3 -51.08 14.48 21.08
CA LEU A 3 -50.48 13.23 21.60
C LEU A 3 -49.92 12.34 20.47
N THR A 4 -50.59 12.33 19.32
CA THR A 4 -50.19 11.58 18.12
C THR A 4 -48.90 12.15 17.51
N ILE A 5 -48.75 13.48 17.50
CA ILE A 5 -47.51 14.16 17.07
C ILE A 5 -46.37 13.88 18.06
N PHE A 6 -46.65 13.86 19.37
CA PHE A 6 -45.64 13.56 20.39
C PHE A 6 -45.14 12.11 20.33
N LEU A 7 -46.05 11.16 20.08
CA LEU A 7 -45.73 9.75 19.83
C LEU A 7 -44.95 9.56 18.52
N LEU A 8 -45.30 10.30 17.45
CA LEU A 8 -44.53 10.28 16.21
C LEU A 8 -43.11 10.81 16.42
N ILE A 9 -42.94 11.91 17.15
CA ILE A 9 -41.61 12.47 17.50
C ILE A 9 -40.81 11.48 18.36
N LEU A 10 -41.43 10.79 19.31
CA LEU A 10 -40.78 9.74 20.10
C LEU A 10 -40.39 8.51 19.25
N CYS A 11 -41.15 8.16 18.22
CA CYS A 11 -40.77 7.15 17.24
C CYS A 11 -39.64 7.60 16.29
N VAL A 12 -39.39 8.90 16.12
CA VAL A 12 -38.22 9.39 15.37
C VAL A 12 -36.93 9.32 16.22
N PHE A 13 -37.05 9.23 17.55
CA PHE A 13 -35.94 9.01 18.47
C PHE A 13 -35.79 7.53 18.85
N GLU A 14 -35.90 6.62 17.87
CA GLU A 14 -35.20 5.35 18.02
C GLU A 14 -33.71 5.68 18.09
N TYR A 15 -33.13 5.56 19.29
CA TYR A 15 -31.69 5.46 19.46
C TYR A 15 -31.27 4.16 18.74
N ALA A 16 -31.09 4.23 17.43
CA ALA A 16 -30.31 3.25 16.72
C ALA A 16 -28.93 3.32 17.36
N VAL A 17 -28.56 2.27 18.08
CA VAL A 17 -27.18 2.12 18.50
C VAL A 17 -26.39 2.00 17.20
N SER A 18 -25.47 2.93 17.02
CA SER A 18 -24.58 3.02 15.86
C SER A 18 -23.21 2.58 16.33
N VAL A 19 -22.35 2.17 15.40
CA VAL A 19 -20.95 1.85 15.67
C VAL A 19 -20.32 2.87 16.62
N ASP A 20 -19.67 2.38 17.66
CA ASP A 20 -18.87 3.20 18.56
C ASP A 20 -17.49 3.46 17.94
N HIS A 21 -17.37 4.59 17.25
CA HIS A 21 -16.14 4.99 16.57
C HIS A 21 -14.93 5.10 17.51
N THR A 22 -15.12 5.28 18.83
CA THR A 22 -14.01 5.39 19.78
C THR A 22 -13.25 4.07 19.97
N LYS A 23 -13.83 2.96 19.54
CA LYS A 23 -13.22 1.62 19.59
C LYS A 23 -12.38 1.29 18.37
N PHE A 24 -12.40 2.12 17.33
CA PHE A 24 -11.69 1.86 16.08
C PHE A 24 -10.76 3.03 15.76
N LYS A 25 -9.47 2.73 15.55
CA LYS A 25 -8.49 3.75 15.16
C LYS A 25 -8.89 4.43 13.84
N THR A 26 -8.82 5.75 13.82
CA THR A 26 -8.65 6.53 12.58
C THR A 26 -7.22 6.40 12.06
N CYS A 27 -6.95 6.86 10.83
CA CYS A 27 -5.57 6.88 10.33
C CYS A 27 -4.65 7.72 11.21
N GLU A 28 -5.16 8.86 11.71
CA GLU A 28 -4.40 9.75 12.61
C GLU A 28 -4.09 9.09 13.96
N GLN A 29 -4.87 8.09 14.40
CA GLN A 29 -4.61 7.33 15.62
C GLN A 29 -3.76 6.07 15.40
N SER A 30 -3.43 5.75 14.14
CA SER A 30 -2.54 4.65 13.77
C SER A 30 -1.20 5.22 13.34
N SER A 31 -0.16 5.06 14.18
CA SER A 31 1.12 5.77 13.97
C SER A 31 1.72 5.54 12.58
N PHE A 32 1.69 4.30 12.07
CA PHE A 32 2.24 4.01 10.74
C PHE A 32 1.41 4.61 9.61
N CYS A 33 0.07 4.61 9.72
CA CYS A 33 -0.80 5.24 8.74
C CYS A 33 -0.50 6.73 8.67
N ARG A 34 -0.47 7.41 9.83
CA ARG A 34 -0.13 8.83 9.93
C ARG A 34 1.23 9.15 9.32
N ARG A 35 2.27 8.36 9.59
CA ARG A 35 3.61 8.57 9.00
C ARG A 35 3.61 8.41 7.48
N CYS A 36 3.03 7.32 6.96
CA CYS A 36 2.96 7.07 5.52
C CYS A 36 2.12 8.15 4.80
N ARG A 37 0.98 8.54 5.37
CA ARG A 37 0.06 9.54 4.80
C ARG A 37 0.65 10.95 4.76
N ASN A 38 1.56 11.27 5.68
CA ASN A 38 2.23 12.57 5.75
C ASN A 38 3.39 12.74 4.77
N VAL A 39 3.79 11.67 4.05
CA VAL A 39 4.80 11.77 2.98
C VAL A 39 4.28 12.68 1.87
N LYS A 40 5.09 13.67 1.48
CA LYS A 40 4.71 14.64 0.46
C LYS A 40 5.03 14.10 -0.94
N PRO A 41 4.13 14.31 -1.93
CA PRO A 41 4.38 13.89 -3.30
C PRO A 41 5.59 14.62 -3.91
N ASN A 42 6.14 14.04 -4.97
CA ASN A 42 7.30 14.54 -5.72
C ASN A 42 8.59 14.65 -4.88
N ASN A 43 8.69 13.88 -3.80
CA ASN A 43 9.86 13.85 -2.91
C ASN A 43 10.35 12.41 -2.66
N SER A 44 10.41 11.60 -3.73
CA SER A 44 10.87 10.22 -3.62
C SER A 44 12.31 10.18 -3.10
N LYS A 45 12.47 9.48 -1.97
CA LYS A 45 13.76 9.29 -1.31
C LYS A 45 14.49 8.05 -1.83
N PHE A 46 14.00 7.40 -2.88
CA PHE A 46 14.52 6.12 -3.36
C PHE A 46 15.09 6.25 -4.77
N ALA A 47 16.23 5.62 -5.01
CA ALA A 47 16.87 5.50 -6.32
C ALA A 47 17.58 4.15 -6.46
N LEU A 48 17.71 3.65 -7.69
CA LEU A 48 18.50 2.46 -7.96
C LEU A 48 20.00 2.76 -7.84
N LEU A 49 20.77 1.82 -7.30
CA LEU A 49 22.22 1.91 -7.24
C LEU A 49 22.83 1.54 -8.61
N PRO A 50 23.63 2.43 -9.21
CA PRO A 50 24.31 2.14 -10.48
C PRO A 50 25.17 0.87 -10.41
N GLY A 51 25.18 0.08 -11.48
CA GLY A 51 26.00 -1.13 -11.60
C GLY A 51 25.50 -2.34 -10.80
N THR A 52 24.29 -2.28 -10.22
CA THR A 52 23.70 -3.39 -9.45
C THR A 52 22.62 -4.18 -10.21
N LEU A 53 22.31 -3.78 -11.45
CA LEU A 53 21.33 -4.46 -12.29
C LEU A 53 21.88 -5.82 -12.74
N ASN A 54 21.15 -6.89 -12.40
CA ASN A 54 21.38 -8.24 -12.92
C ASN A 54 20.16 -8.66 -13.74
N ILE A 55 20.42 -9.26 -14.90
CA ILE A 55 19.40 -9.68 -15.85
C ILE A 55 19.40 -11.20 -15.93
N TYR A 56 18.22 -11.80 -15.74
CA TYR A 56 17.96 -13.23 -15.86
C TYR A 56 16.97 -13.50 -16.99
N ALA A 57 16.67 -14.78 -17.24
CA ALA A 57 15.75 -15.17 -18.30
C ALA A 57 14.30 -14.70 -18.06
N ASP A 58 13.90 -14.56 -16.80
CA ASP A 58 12.52 -14.31 -16.36
C ASP A 58 12.35 -13.05 -15.50
N SER A 59 13.46 -12.47 -15.06
CA SER A 59 13.45 -11.42 -14.04
C SER A 59 14.70 -10.56 -14.11
N VAL A 60 14.60 -9.39 -13.48
CA VAL A 60 15.75 -8.55 -13.15
C VAL A 60 15.86 -8.40 -11.65
N THR A 61 17.07 -8.23 -11.16
CA THR A 61 17.32 -7.76 -9.80
C THR A 61 18.18 -6.50 -9.83
N ALA A 62 17.97 -5.62 -8.87
CA ALA A 62 18.78 -4.43 -8.66
C ALA A 62 18.78 -4.06 -7.18
N GLU A 63 19.66 -3.15 -6.79
CA GLU A 63 19.66 -2.59 -5.44
C GLU A 63 19.00 -1.21 -5.45
N LEU A 64 18.08 -0.99 -4.51
CA LEU A 64 17.41 0.28 -4.29
C LEU A 64 18.00 0.90 -3.02
N GLN A 65 18.35 2.18 -3.04
CA GLN A 65 18.89 2.88 -1.87
C GLN A 65 17.99 4.04 -1.46
N HIS A 66 17.80 4.20 -0.15
CA HIS A 66 17.22 5.40 0.40
C HIS A 66 18.28 6.53 0.47
N LYS A 67 18.02 7.65 -0.20
CA LYS A 67 18.97 8.74 -0.46
C LYS A 67 19.51 9.44 0.79
N ILE A 68 18.75 9.43 1.88
CA ILE A 68 19.12 10.14 3.13
C ILE A 68 19.93 9.19 4.03
N ASN A 69 19.27 8.19 4.60
CA ASN A 69 19.89 7.23 5.53
C ASN A 69 20.77 6.14 4.89
N LYS A 70 20.84 6.10 3.56
CA LYS A 70 21.69 5.17 2.78
C LYS A 70 21.36 3.69 2.94
N HIS A 71 20.26 3.33 3.61
CA HIS A 71 19.83 1.94 3.72
C HIS A 71 19.56 1.34 2.33
N VAL A 72 19.98 0.10 2.14
CA VAL A 72 19.92 -0.61 0.85
C VAL A 72 18.89 -1.74 0.90
N PHE A 73 18.05 -1.77 -0.11
CA PHE A 73 17.00 -2.74 -0.33
C PHE A 73 17.32 -3.54 -1.60
N THR A 74 16.79 -4.75 -1.66
CA THR A 74 16.73 -5.56 -2.87
C THR A 74 15.46 -5.22 -3.64
N LEU A 75 15.59 -5.11 -4.96
CA LEU A 75 14.48 -5.01 -5.91
C LEU A 75 14.54 -6.23 -6.82
N LYS A 76 13.40 -6.92 -6.99
CA LYS A 76 13.20 -7.92 -8.04
C LYS A 76 11.93 -7.59 -8.82
N ILE A 77 12.03 -7.62 -10.14
CA ILE A 77 10.88 -7.51 -11.04
C ILE A 77 10.87 -8.77 -11.91
N GLU A 78 9.80 -9.54 -11.84
CA GLU A 78 9.63 -10.77 -12.62
C GLU A 78 8.39 -10.67 -13.52
N ALA A 79 8.51 -11.11 -14.77
CA ALA A 79 7.35 -11.34 -15.63
C ALA A 79 6.78 -12.72 -15.32
N LEU A 80 5.45 -12.87 -15.39
CA LEU A 80 4.79 -14.15 -15.15
C LEU A 80 4.22 -14.70 -16.48
N GLU A 81 4.29 -16.03 -16.66
CA GLU A 81 3.87 -16.72 -17.89
C GLU A 81 2.37 -16.56 -18.19
N GLN A 82 1.58 -16.29 -17.15
CA GLN A 82 0.13 -16.19 -17.20
C GLN A 82 -0.28 -14.72 -16.93
N ASP A 83 -1.18 -14.20 -17.75
CA ASP A 83 -2.02 -13.03 -17.44
C ASP A 83 -1.40 -11.63 -17.51
N ASN A 84 -0.48 -11.35 -18.44
CA ASN A 84 0.07 -9.99 -18.63
C ASN A 84 0.58 -9.35 -17.33
N THR A 85 1.12 -10.18 -16.43
CA THR A 85 1.41 -9.79 -15.06
C THR A 85 2.90 -9.64 -14.83
N PHE A 86 3.27 -8.55 -14.17
CA PHE A 86 4.57 -8.38 -13.53
C PHE A 86 4.42 -8.48 -12.03
N ARG A 87 5.40 -9.07 -11.36
CA ARG A 87 5.50 -9.06 -9.90
C ARG A 87 6.70 -8.23 -9.46
N LEU A 88 6.42 -7.25 -8.62
CA LEU A 88 7.40 -6.38 -7.99
C LEU A 88 7.63 -6.86 -6.56
N LEU A 89 8.90 -7.10 -6.21
CA LEU A 89 9.32 -7.49 -4.87
C LEU A 89 10.40 -6.52 -4.39
N VAL A 90 10.18 -5.93 -3.21
CA VAL A 90 11.18 -5.12 -2.51
C VAL A 90 11.35 -5.67 -1.10
N ASP A 91 12.59 -5.85 -0.66
CA ASP A 91 12.91 -6.28 0.70
C ASP A 91 14.23 -5.65 1.17
N GLU A 92 14.52 -5.65 2.46
CA GLU A 92 15.81 -5.19 2.98
C GLU A 92 16.94 -6.11 2.54
N LYS A 93 18.08 -5.53 2.15
CA LYS A 93 19.26 -6.32 1.74
C LYS A 93 19.91 -7.02 2.92
N THR A 94 19.98 -6.33 4.06
CA THR A 94 20.60 -6.82 5.30
C THR A 94 19.71 -6.48 6.50
N PRO A 95 18.55 -7.15 6.65
CA PRO A 95 17.62 -6.82 7.72
C PRO A 95 18.08 -7.37 9.07
N LEU A 96 17.66 -6.71 10.16
CA LEU A 96 17.86 -7.20 11.53
C LEU A 96 17.10 -8.52 11.82
N LYS A 97 15.97 -8.72 11.13
CA LYS A 97 15.18 -9.97 11.12
C LYS A 97 14.47 -10.11 9.77
N SER A 98 14.13 -11.32 9.35
CA SER A 98 13.32 -11.49 8.14
C SER A 98 11.97 -10.78 8.27
N ARG A 99 11.57 -10.05 7.21
CA ARG A 99 10.21 -9.51 7.08
C ARG A 99 9.24 -10.62 6.74
N TYR A 100 8.00 -10.48 7.22
CA TYR A 100 6.96 -11.46 6.94
C TYR A 100 6.64 -11.50 5.44
N ARG A 101 6.43 -12.71 4.91
CA ARG A 101 6.03 -12.95 3.52
C ARG A 101 4.81 -13.85 3.52
N VAL A 102 3.75 -13.44 2.84
CA VAL A 102 2.51 -14.23 2.73
C VAL A 102 2.76 -15.44 1.83
N THR A 103 2.76 -16.65 2.39
CA THR A 103 3.03 -17.90 1.65
C THR A 103 1.76 -18.64 1.22
N ASP A 104 0.69 -18.54 2.01
CA ASP A 104 -0.44 -19.48 1.91
C ASP A 104 -1.61 -18.95 1.07
N ALA A 105 -1.56 -17.67 0.68
CA ALA A 105 -2.59 -17.04 -0.14
C ALA A 105 -2.52 -17.45 -1.63
N LEU A 106 -1.38 -17.99 -2.08
CA LEU A 106 -1.19 -18.45 -3.45
C LEU A 106 -1.39 -19.96 -3.51
N LYS A 107 -2.24 -20.41 -4.44
CA LYS A 107 -2.46 -21.85 -4.68
C LYS A 107 -1.16 -22.60 -5.05
N SER A 108 -0.27 -21.94 -5.77
CA SER A 108 1.05 -22.45 -6.15
C SER A 108 1.99 -21.27 -6.43
N ALA A 109 3.29 -21.54 -6.50
CA ALA A 109 4.26 -20.56 -6.98
C ALA A 109 3.86 -20.06 -8.40
N PRO A 110 3.85 -18.74 -8.64
CA PRO A 110 3.60 -18.21 -9.98
C PRO A 110 4.66 -18.70 -10.97
N LYS A 111 4.25 -19.03 -12.19
CA LYS A 111 5.16 -19.50 -13.23
C LYS A 111 5.92 -18.33 -13.84
N PRO A 112 7.26 -18.36 -13.89
CA PRO A 112 8.02 -17.29 -14.49
C PRO A 112 7.80 -17.22 -16.01
N GLY A 113 7.61 -16.01 -16.52
CA GLY A 113 7.58 -15.70 -17.95
C GLY A 113 8.98 -15.37 -18.47
N SER A 114 9.13 -15.19 -19.79
CA SER A 114 10.40 -14.76 -20.37
C SER A 114 10.47 -13.24 -20.53
N ILE A 115 11.67 -12.67 -20.37
CA ILE A 115 11.92 -11.24 -20.55
C ILE A 115 13.04 -10.94 -21.55
N LYS A 116 13.00 -9.74 -22.11
CA LYS A 116 14.13 -9.08 -22.78
C LYS A 116 14.36 -7.73 -22.11
N VAL A 117 15.63 -7.34 -21.94
CA VAL A 117 15.98 -6.07 -21.29
C VAL A 117 16.75 -5.20 -22.27
N GLN A 118 16.34 -3.94 -22.35
CA GLN A 118 17.07 -2.89 -23.05
C GLN A 118 17.51 -1.85 -22.01
N GLU A 119 18.81 -1.70 -21.85
CA GLU A 119 19.41 -0.74 -20.92
C GLU A 119 19.57 0.64 -21.57
N GLY A 120 19.39 1.68 -20.77
CA GLY A 120 19.72 3.07 -21.07
C GLY A 120 20.41 3.72 -19.87
N ASP A 121 20.81 4.99 -20.00
CA ASP A 121 21.64 5.65 -18.99
C ASP A 121 20.90 5.90 -17.67
N ALA A 122 19.64 6.34 -17.73
CA ALA A 122 18.82 6.70 -16.55
C ALA A 122 17.63 5.75 -16.32
N GLU A 123 17.40 4.83 -17.25
CA GLU A 123 16.26 3.91 -17.25
C GLU A 123 16.62 2.61 -17.97
N PHE A 124 15.82 1.58 -17.75
CA PHE A 124 15.86 0.36 -18.55
C PHE A 124 14.45 -0.17 -18.80
N THR A 125 14.27 -0.87 -19.92
CA THR A 125 12.97 -1.42 -20.33
C THR A 125 13.00 -2.94 -20.27
N ILE A 126 12.08 -3.54 -19.52
CA ILE A 126 11.82 -4.97 -19.48
C ILE A 126 10.64 -5.25 -20.42
N THR A 127 10.81 -6.09 -21.44
CA THR A 127 9.74 -6.51 -22.36
C THR A 127 9.37 -7.96 -22.12
N SER A 128 8.07 -8.24 -22.02
CA SER A 128 7.52 -9.61 -21.97
C SER A 128 6.27 -9.70 -22.85
N GLY A 129 6.39 -10.42 -23.96
CA GLY A 129 5.33 -10.46 -24.99
C GLY A 129 5.04 -9.07 -25.54
N ALA A 130 3.79 -8.63 -25.44
CA ALA A 130 3.33 -7.31 -25.85
C ALA A 130 3.33 -6.25 -24.73
N ASN A 131 3.77 -6.64 -23.53
CA ASN A 131 3.84 -5.77 -22.36
C ASN A 131 5.28 -5.33 -22.12
N LYS A 132 5.44 -4.15 -21.54
CA LYS A 132 6.76 -3.67 -21.09
C LYS A 132 6.67 -2.93 -19.77
N ALA A 133 7.75 -2.96 -19.01
CA ALA A 133 7.96 -2.16 -17.82
C ALA A 133 9.17 -1.25 -18.06
N VAL A 134 8.98 0.06 -18.01
CA VAL A 134 10.06 1.05 -18.06
C VAL A 134 10.40 1.43 -16.63
N VAL A 135 11.63 1.13 -16.22
CA VAL A 135 12.13 1.39 -14.87
C VAL A 135 13.04 2.60 -14.92
N ILE A 136 12.63 3.68 -14.26
CA ILE A 136 13.41 4.92 -14.11
C ILE A 136 14.22 4.81 -12.81
N SER A 137 15.53 5.06 -12.90
CA SER A 137 16.46 4.79 -11.80
C SER A 137 16.42 5.84 -10.69
N ASP A 138 16.36 7.14 -11.03
CA ASP A 138 16.39 8.23 -10.05
C ASP A 138 15.50 9.42 -10.49
N PRO A 139 14.40 9.74 -9.75
CA PRO A 139 13.86 8.95 -8.65
C PRO A 139 13.29 7.61 -9.13
N PHE A 140 13.37 6.58 -8.27
CA PHE A 140 12.84 5.25 -8.60
C PHE A 140 11.35 5.31 -8.97
N ARG A 141 11.02 4.84 -10.18
CA ARG A 141 9.65 4.74 -10.71
C ARG A 141 9.57 3.59 -11.70
N ILE A 142 8.41 2.97 -11.82
CA ILE A 142 8.15 1.95 -12.86
C ILE A 142 6.88 2.29 -13.60
N ASP A 143 6.93 2.29 -14.93
CA ASP A 143 5.77 2.46 -15.79
C ASP A 143 5.49 1.17 -16.56
N PHE A 144 4.34 0.57 -16.33
CA PHE A 144 3.87 -0.63 -17.02
C PHE A 144 2.99 -0.27 -18.21
N TYR A 145 3.27 -0.88 -19.35
CA TYR A 145 2.56 -0.68 -20.61
C TYR A 145 2.05 -2.01 -21.14
N GLN A 146 0.91 -1.96 -21.82
CA GLN A 146 0.37 -3.04 -22.63
C GLN A 146 0.11 -2.51 -24.05
N ASN A 147 0.73 -3.09 -25.07
CA ASN A 147 0.64 -2.61 -26.46
C ASN A 147 0.98 -1.11 -26.55
N ASP A 148 2.10 -0.70 -25.93
CA ASP A 148 2.62 0.68 -25.88
C ASP A 148 1.72 1.75 -25.23
N VAL A 149 0.61 1.35 -24.60
CA VAL A 149 -0.22 2.25 -23.80
C VAL A 149 0.09 2.07 -22.32
N LEU A 150 0.33 3.18 -21.62
CA LEU A 150 0.63 3.22 -20.18
C LEU A 150 -0.59 2.76 -19.38
N THR A 151 -0.48 1.65 -18.65
CA THR A 151 -1.59 1.07 -17.89
C THR A 151 -1.50 1.32 -16.40
N VAL A 152 -0.30 1.21 -15.82
CA VAL A 152 -0.06 1.44 -14.39
C VAL A 152 1.30 2.09 -14.19
N SER A 153 1.35 3.17 -13.42
CA SER A 153 2.60 3.74 -12.92
C SER A 153 2.77 3.45 -11.44
N VAL A 154 3.96 3.02 -11.05
CA VAL A 154 4.36 2.73 -9.67
C VAL A 154 5.32 3.81 -9.20
N ASN A 155 5.06 4.36 -8.02
CA ASN A 155 5.82 5.45 -7.40
C ASN A 155 5.87 6.74 -8.26
N ALA A 156 4.86 6.97 -9.11
CA ALA A 156 4.79 8.17 -9.94
C ALA A 156 4.62 9.45 -9.13
N LYS A 157 3.95 9.38 -7.97
CA LYS A 157 3.83 10.49 -7.02
C LYS A 157 5.01 10.53 -6.05
N GLY A 158 5.92 9.56 -6.08
CA GLY A 158 7.08 9.52 -5.20
C GLY A 158 6.75 9.29 -3.72
N LEU A 159 5.68 8.54 -3.43
CA LEU A 159 5.19 8.28 -2.08
C LEU A 159 5.73 6.98 -1.47
N MET A 160 6.59 6.25 -2.19
CA MET A 160 7.24 5.05 -1.69
C MET A 160 7.83 5.30 -0.29
N THR A 161 7.46 4.44 0.64
CA THR A 161 7.97 4.41 2.00
C THR A 161 8.40 2.99 2.32
N PHE A 162 9.59 2.86 2.87
CA PHE A 162 10.08 1.59 3.40
C PHE A 162 10.85 1.89 4.68
N GLU A 163 10.19 1.71 5.82
CA GLU A 163 10.80 1.93 7.14
C GLU A 163 11.73 0.76 7.45
N HIS A 164 13.05 0.95 7.32
CA HIS A 164 14.04 -0.09 7.62
C HIS A 164 13.97 -0.53 9.10
N LEU A 165 14.29 -1.80 9.35
CA LEU A 165 14.36 -2.32 10.71
C LEU A 165 15.53 -1.69 11.47
N ARG A 166 15.27 -1.25 12.70
CA ARG A 166 16.26 -0.59 13.54
C ARG A 166 16.14 -1.04 15.00
N THR A 167 17.21 -0.88 15.76
CA THR A 167 17.17 -1.05 17.22
C THR A 167 16.57 0.19 17.86
N LYS A 168 15.91 0.01 19.02
CA LYS A 168 15.39 1.16 19.78
C LYS A 168 16.53 2.10 20.17
N PRO A 169 16.48 3.39 19.78
CA PRO A 169 17.49 4.35 20.17
C PRO A 169 17.56 4.52 21.68
N ALA A 170 18.73 4.83 22.20
CA ALA A 170 18.88 5.22 23.59
C ALA A 170 18.15 6.56 23.85
N ALA A 171 17.68 6.79 25.08
CA ALA A 171 17.08 8.07 25.43
C ALA A 171 18.10 9.21 25.19
N ASN A 172 17.70 10.21 24.39
CA ASN A 172 18.50 11.36 23.91
C ASN A 172 19.42 11.11 22.70
N ASP A 173 19.25 10.00 21.97
CA ASP A 173 19.94 9.84 20.69
C ASP A 173 19.32 10.75 19.61
N ALA A 174 20.08 11.75 19.17
CA ALA A 174 19.68 12.67 18.11
C ALA A 174 19.65 12.01 16.71
N ALA A 175 20.06 10.74 16.60
CA ALA A 175 20.03 9.97 15.36
C ALA A 175 18.67 9.28 15.09
N ASP A 176 17.67 9.39 15.98
CA ASP A 176 16.35 8.79 15.70
C ASP A 176 15.65 9.53 14.55
N GLU A 177 15.58 8.87 13.40
CA GLU A 177 14.96 9.39 12.18
C GLU A 177 13.42 9.44 12.28
N ILE A 178 12.80 8.73 13.24
CA ILE A 178 11.34 8.67 13.38
C ILE A 178 10.93 8.97 14.83
N THR A 179 10.61 10.24 15.07
CA THR A 179 10.23 10.78 16.38
C THR A 179 8.71 10.86 16.61
N ASP A 180 7.93 10.32 15.68
CA ASP A 180 6.47 10.31 15.72
C ASP A 180 5.92 9.55 16.93
N TYR A 181 4.86 10.09 17.55
CA TYR A 181 4.24 9.45 18.71
C TYR A 181 3.72 8.05 18.38
N GLY A 182 4.11 7.03 19.14
CA GLY A 182 3.73 5.65 18.84
C GLY A 182 4.57 4.99 17.75
N ALA A 183 5.73 5.55 17.38
CA ALA A 183 6.72 4.89 16.53
C ALA A 183 7.27 3.60 17.20
N TRP A 184 7.62 3.70 18.48
CA TRP A 184 7.90 2.58 19.38
C TRP A 184 6.61 2.19 20.09
N GLU A 185 6.54 2.20 21.42
CA GLU A 185 5.33 1.83 22.15
C GLU A 185 4.13 2.73 21.76
N GLU A 186 2.98 2.11 21.51
CA GLU A 186 1.73 2.79 21.16
C GLU A 186 0.62 2.34 22.10
N LYS A 187 -0.23 3.28 22.53
CA LYS A 187 -1.39 2.99 23.36
C LYS A 187 -2.67 3.36 22.61
N PHE A 188 -3.65 2.46 22.60
CA PHE A 188 -4.99 2.73 22.12
C PHE A 188 -6.01 2.24 23.13
N ASN A 189 -6.80 3.16 23.68
CA ASN A 189 -7.68 2.90 24.81
C ASN A 189 -6.92 2.24 25.98
N ALA A 190 -7.38 1.08 26.45
CA ALA A 190 -6.74 0.34 27.53
C ALA A 190 -5.54 -0.51 27.08
N HIS A 191 -5.33 -0.66 25.76
CA HIS A 191 -4.34 -1.59 25.21
C HIS A 191 -3.01 -0.89 24.94
N HIS A 192 -1.92 -1.53 25.34
CA HIS A 192 -0.56 -1.08 25.11
C HIS A 192 0.16 -2.07 24.19
N ASP A 193 0.52 -1.60 22.99
CA ASP A 193 1.37 -2.32 22.07
C ASP A 193 2.83 -1.98 22.36
N SER A 194 3.63 -3.00 22.71
CA SER A 194 5.04 -2.83 23.06
C SER A 194 5.94 -2.57 21.85
N LYS A 195 5.47 -2.85 20.62
CA LYS A 195 6.17 -2.60 19.34
C LYS A 195 7.68 -2.87 19.42
N PRO A 196 8.12 -4.10 19.73
CA PRO A 196 9.52 -4.42 20.01
C PRO A 196 10.46 -4.17 18.83
N TYR A 197 9.94 -4.10 17.61
CA TYR A 197 10.69 -3.85 16.38
C TYR A 197 10.51 -2.42 15.84
N GLY A 198 9.74 -1.58 16.54
CA GLY A 198 9.54 -0.18 16.16
C GLY A 198 8.83 -0.01 14.80
N PRO A 199 9.17 1.07 14.07
CA PRO A 199 8.60 1.35 12.74
C PRO A 199 9.11 0.40 11.66
N GLU A 200 8.22 -0.36 11.03
CA GLU A 200 8.51 -1.30 9.94
C GLU A 200 7.52 -1.21 8.76
N ALA A 201 6.84 -0.07 8.59
CA ALA A 201 5.82 0.12 7.56
C ALA A 201 6.40 0.15 6.13
N VAL A 202 5.57 -0.29 5.18
CA VAL A 202 5.85 -0.23 3.74
C VAL A 202 4.66 0.39 3.02
N ALA A 203 4.90 1.32 2.11
CA ALA A 203 3.87 1.98 1.31
C ALA A 203 4.37 2.29 -0.09
N LEU A 204 3.45 2.35 -1.06
CA LEU A 204 3.74 2.59 -2.46
C LEU A 204 2.51 3.19 -3.14
N ASP A 205 2.71 4.16 -4.03
CA ASP A 205 1.62 4.70 -4.85
C ASP A 205 1.53 4.03 -6.22
N PHE A 206 0.28 3.89 -6.69
CA PHE A 206 -0.07 3.36 -7.98
C PHE A 206 -0.98 4.36 -8.69
N SER A 207 -0.72 4.63 -9.96
CA SER A 207 -1.56 5.48 -10.81
C SER A 207 -2.10 4.66 -11.97
N PHE A 208 -3.39 4.85 -12.30
CA PHE A 208 -4.10 4.13 -13.36
C PHE A 208 -4.59 5.15 -14.41
N PRO A 209 -3.76 5.54 -15.40
CA PRO A 209 -4.08 6.64 -16.31
C PRO A 209 -5.32 6.41 -17.17
N GLU A 210 -5.62 5.14 -17.48
CA GLU A 210 -6.74 4.73 -18.31
C GLU A 210 -8.00 4.37 -17.51
N ALA A 211 -8.00 4.58 -16.18
CA ALA A 211 -9.13 4.22 -15.33
C ALA A 211 -10.08 5.41 -15.13
N ASP A 212 -11.37 5.16 -15.40
CA ASP A 212 -12.47 6.06 -15.06
C ASP A 212 -12.98 5.81 -13.63
N VAL A 213 -12.89 4.56 -13.16
CA VAL A 213 -13.32 4.12 -11.84
C VAL A 213 -12.30 3.18 -11.20
N LEU A 214 -12.17 3.26 -9.88
CA LEU A 214 -11.45 2.28 -9.08
C LEU A 214 -12.45 1.46 -8.26
N PHE A 215 -12.23 0.16 -8.13
CA PHE A 215 -13.04 -0.75 -7.30
C PHE A 215 -12.21 -1.89 -6.72
N GLY A 216 -12.77 -2.64 -5.77
CA GLY A 216 -12.11 -3.75 -5.09
C GLY A 216 -11.91 -3.45 -3.62
N ILE A 217 -10.78 -3.91 -3.06
CA ILE A 217 -10.39 -3.79 -1.65
C ILE A 217 -11.53 -4.02 -0.64
N PRO A 218 -12.37 -5.07 -0.77
CA PRO A 218 -13.38 -5.36 0.24
C PRO A 218 -12.71 -5.75 1.57
N GLU A 219 -13.39 -5.66 2.72
CA GLU A 219 -14.85 -5.46 2.90
C GLU A 219 -15.18 -4.10 3.53
N HIS A 220 -16.03 -3.33 2.85
CA HIS A 220 -16.56 -2.03 3.31
C HIS A 220 -18.04 -1.93 3.01
N ALA A 221 -18.80 -1.32 3.92
CA ALA A 221 -20.19 -0.94 3.68
C ALA A 221 -20.22 0.38 2.91
N ASP A 222 -19.76 0.36 1.66
CA ASP A 222 -19.63 1.53 0.80
C ASP A 222 -20.05 1.21 -0.65
N THR A 223 -19.97 2.19 -1.54
CA THR A 223 -20.29 2.02 -2.97
C THR A 223 -19.29 1.09 -3.67
N PHE A 224 -19.73 0.43 -4.75
CA PHE A 224 -18.86 -0.43 -5.58
C PHE A 224 -17.65 0.34 -6.14
N ALA A 225 -17.91 1.53 -6.70
CA ALA A 225 -16.84 2.44 -7.08
C ALA A 225 -16.30 3.12 -5.82
N LEU A 226 -14.98 3.05 -5.62
CA LEU A 226 -14.31 3.64 -4.48
C LEU A 226 -14.42 5.16 -4.54
N LYS A 227 -14.76 5.77 -3.41
CA LYS A 227 -14.85 7.22 -3.25
C LYS A 227 -13.45 7.78 -2.98
N SER A 228 -13.18 9.02 -3.39
CA SER A 228 -11.94 9.68 -2.99
C SER A 228 -11.83 9.77 -1.46
N THR A 229 -10.60 9.64 -0.96
CA THR A 229 -10.30 9.72 0.47
C THR A 229 -9.80 11.11 0.87
N ALA A 230 -9.68 12.05 -0.09
CA ALA A 230 -9.25 13.42 0.15
C ALA A 230 -10.11 14.10 1.23
N GLY A 231 -9.47 14.60 2.28
CA GLY A 231 -10.14 15.25 3.42
C GLY A 231 -10.89 14.31 4.36
N THR A 232 -10.78 12.99 4.17
CA THR A 232 -11.42 11.96 5.02
C THR A 232 -10.39 10.90 5.44
N ASP A 233 -10.78 9.83 6.14
CA ASP A 233 -9.89 8.70 6.37
C ASP A 233 -9.72 7.83 5.10
N PRO A 234 -8.58 7.11 4.95
CA PRO A 234 -8.40 6.12 3.89
C PRO A 234 -9.31 4.90 4.09
N TYR A 235 -9.46 4.08 3.06
CA TYR A 235 -10.03 2.74 3.23
C TYR A 235 -9.10 1.89 4.10
N ARG A 236 -9.66 1.22 5.11
CA ARG A 236 -8.90 0.37 6.02
C ARG A 236 -9.16 -1.10 5.74
N LEU A 237 -8.10 -1.89 5.64
CA LEU A 237 -8.12 -3.34 5.54
C LEU A 237 -7.51 -3.91 6.81
N TYR A 238 -8.38 -4.30 7.74
CA TYR A 238 -8.02 -4.91 9.01
C TYR A 238 -9.21 -5.67 9.57
N ASN A 239 -9.19 -6.99 9.44
CA ASN A 239 -10.31 -7.84 9.85
C ASN A 239 -10.66 -7.59 11.32
N THR A 240 -11.85 -7.03 11.55
CA THR A 240 -12.31 -6.62 12.87
C THR A 240 -13.81 -6.86 13.01
N ASP A 241 -14.26 -7.07 14.25
CA ASP A 241 -15.67 -7.24 14.57
C ASP A 241 -16.29 -5.86 14.85
N VAL A 242 -16.97 -5.31 13.85
CA VAL A 242 -17.63 -4.00 13.92
C VAL A 242 -19.11 -4.17 14.24
N PHE A 243 -19.45 -4.10 15.53
CA PHE A 243 -20.84 -4.13 15.98
C PHE A 243 -21.63 -2.94 15.41
N GLU A 244 -22.77 -3.23 14.79
CA GLU A 244 -23.68 -2.24 14.18
C GLU A 244 -22.96 -1.25 13.25
N TYR A 245 -22.16 -1.81 12.32
CA TYR A 245 -21.45 -1.04 11.31
C TYR A 245 -22.39 -0.08 10.56
N ILE A 246 -21.85 1.07 10.15
CA ILE A 246 -22.57 2.09 9.40
C ILE A 246 -22.35 1.92 7.89
N LEU A 247 -23.31 2.41 7.10
CA LEU A 247 -23.21 2.50 5.65
C LEU A 247 -22.41 3.73 5.20
N ASP A 248 -22.03 3.75 3.92
CA ASP A 248 -21.22 4.80 3.29
C ASP A 248 -19.90 5.07 4.04
N SER A 249 -19.27 4.01 4.54
CA SER A 249 -18.11 4.08 5.42
C SER A 249 -16.91 3.29 4.90
N LYS A 250 -15.72 3.88 5.12
CA LYS A 250 -14.42 3.32 4.74
C LYS A 250 -13.75 2.51 5.87
N MET A 251 -14.46 2.35 6.99
CA MET A 251 -14.00 1.56 8.14
C MET A 251 -13.85 0.09 7.74
N ALA A 252 -12.76 -0.54 8.19
CA ALA A 252 -12.56 -1.97 8.00
C ALA A 252 -13.71 -2.78 8.62
N LEU A 253 -14.13 -3.86 7.94
CA LEU A 253 -15.09 -4.83 8.44
C LEU A 253 -14.40 -6.19 8.69
N TYR A 254 -15.06 -7.30 8.35
CA TYR A 254 -14.68 -8.63 8.80
C TYR A 254 -13.63 -9.30 7.90
N GLY A 255 -13.66 -9.00 6.60
CA GLY A 255 -12.73 -9.52 5.60
C GLY A 255 -11.84 -8.44 4.97
N SER A 256 -10.69 -8.87 4.44
CA SER A 256 -9.77 -8.02 3.68
C SER A 256 -9.24 -8.78 2.47
N VAL A 257 -9.45 -8.23 1.27
CA VAL A 257 -8.87 -8.74 0.01
C VAL A 257 -8.12 -7.58 -0.67
N PRO A 258 -6.79 -7.50 -0.56
CA PRO A 258 -6.02 -6.32 -0.99
C PRO A 258 -5.76 -6.31 -2.51
N VAL A 259 -6.84 -6.36 -3.30
CA VAL A 259 -6.82 -6.28 -4.76
C VAL A 259 -7.63 -5.06 -5.18
N LEU A 260 -7.00 -4.17 -5.94
CA LEU A 260 -7.62 -2.96 -6.49
C LEU A 260 -7.58 -3.03 -8.02
N TYR A 261 -8.70 -2.68 -8.64
CA TYR A 261 -8.86 -2.62 -10.08
C TYR A 261 -9.09 -1.17 -10.52
N GLY A 262 -8.39 -0.73 -11.55
CA GLY A 262 -8.70 0.47 -12.31
C GLY A 262 -9.30 0.09 -13.64
N HIS A 263 -10.53 0.54 -13.91
CA HIS A 263 -11.28 0.23 -15.12
C HIS A 263 -11.66 1.50 -15.86
N GLY A 264 -11.44 1.52 -17.16
CA GLY A 264 -11.98 2.51 -18.07
C GLY A 264 -12.43 1.87 -19.37
N THR A 265 -12.94 2.70 -20.28
CA THR A 265 -13.60 2.22 -21.51
C THR A 265 -12.76 1.30 -22.39
N GLN A 266 -11.43 1.49 -22.41
CA GLN A 266 -10.52 0.72 -23.26
C GLN A 266 -9.81 -0.41 -22.52
N ARG A 267 -9.54 -0.25 -21.22
CA ARG A 267 -8.62 -1.12 -20.48
C ARG A 267 -9.02 -1.28 -19.03
N THR A 268 -8.61 -2.42 -18.47
CA THR A 268 -8.63 -2.68 -17.03
C THR A 268 -7.24 -3.12 -16.61
N ALA A 269 -6.74 -2.54 -15.53
CA ALA A 269 -5.53 -2.97 -14.87
C ALA A 269 -5.80 -3.18 -13.39
N ALA A 270 -4.95 -3.97 -12.72
CA ALA A 270 -5.13 -4.28 -11.32
C ALA A 270 -3.80 -4.32 -10.58
N VAL A 271 -3.86 -4.07 -9.28
CA VAL A 271 -2.77 -4.29 -8.34
C VAL A 271 -3.26 -5.24 -7.26
N TYR A 272 -2.52 -6.33 -7.07
CA TYR A 272 -2.66 -7.19 -5.91
C TYR A 272 -1.52 -6.89 -4.92
N TRP A 273 -1.85 -6.23 -3.82
CA TRP A 273 -0.91 -5.92 -2.74
C TRP A 273 -0.83 -7.12 -1.79
N GLN A 274 0.07 -8.06 -2.07
CA GLN A 274 0.24 -9.30 -1.30
C GLN A 274 0.88 -9.03 0.09
N ASN A 275 0.10 -8.46 1.00
CA ASN A 275 0.47 -8.13 2.38
C ASN A 275 -0.68 -8.51 3.33
N ALA A 276 -0.36 -9.11 4.47
CA ALA A 276 -1.34 -9.58 5.47
C ALA A 276 -1.44 -8.66 6.71
N ALA A 277 -0.61 -7.62 6.80
CA ALA A 277 -0.67 -6.65 7.89
C ALA A 277 -1.84 -5.66 7.68
N GLU A 278 -2.16 -4.90 8.73
CA GLU A 278 -3.07 -3.76 8.64
C GLU A 278 -2.67 -2.85 7.47
N THR A 279 -3.60 -2.62 6.54
CA THR A 279 -3.34 -1.85 5.32
C THR A 279 -4.33 -0.69 5.21
N TRP A 280 -3.83 0.47 4.81
CA TRP A 280 -4.65 1.66 4.53
C TRP A 280 -4.46 2.05 3.06
N VAL A 281 -5.55 2.43 2.39
CA VAL A 281 -5.56 2.76 0.96
C VAL A 281 -6.20 4.13 0.77
N ASP A 282 -5.39 5.11 0.37
CA ASP A 282 -5.86 6.44 -0.07
C ASP A 282 -6.20 6.40 -1.57
N ILE A 283 -7.28 7.09 -1.95
CA ILE A 283 -7.82 7.20 -3.32
C ILE A 283 -7.81 8.66 -3.78
#